data_AF-F4JJK1-F1
#
_entry.id   AF-F4JJK1-F1
#
_cell.length_a   1.000
_cell.length_b   1.000
_cell.length_c   1.000
_cell.angle_alpha   90.00
_cell.angle_beta   90.00
_cell.angle_gamma   90.00
#
_symmetry.space_group_name_H-M   'P 1'
#
loop_
_entity.id
_entity.type
_entity.pdbx_description
1 polymer ?
#
loop_
_entity_poly.entity_id
_entity_poly.type
_entity_poly.pdbx_seq_one_letter_code
_entity_poly.pdbx_strand_id
1 'polypeptide(L)'
;MVPAGSGNGMIKSLLEPVGLPCSATSATISIIRGRTRSLDVATISQGTTKFFSVLMLAWGLVADIDIESEKFRWMGSARFDIYGLQRIICLRQYHGRILFVPAPGFESYGQRASCSIDKEPSGSDKTLVYQGPDSKLENLDWREMKGPFVSVWLHNVPWGAENTLAAPDAKFSDGFLDLIVMKDCPKLALLSLMTKLSDGTHVQSPYASYLKVKAFVLEPGARIDEPDKEGIIDSDGEVLARGRKSYKCDQKALMSYDKLQISVDQGLATLFSPE
;
A
#
# COMPACT_ATOMS: atom_id res chain seq x y z
N MET A 1 -8.06 12.09 -13.40
CA MET A 1 -7.60 12.71 -12.13
C MET A 1 -6.76 13.93 -12.46
N VAL A 2 -6.74 14.96 -11.61
CA VAL A 2 -5.91 16.16 -11.79
C VAL A 2 -5.01 16.30 -10.56
N PRO A 3 -3.68 16.43 -10.71
CA PRO A 3 -2.77 16.58 -9.57
C PRO A 3 -3.04 17.90 -8.86
N ALA A 4 -3.21 17.84 -7.55
CA ALA A 4 -3.38 19.01 -6.69
C ALA A 4 -2.82 18.70 -5.30
N GLY A 5 -1.60 19.16 -5.02
CA GLY A 5 -0.89 18.88 -3.76
C GLY A 5 0.33 17.99 -3.96
N SER A 6 0.76 17.30 -2.91
CA SER A 6 2.02 16.56 -2.85
C SER A 6 1.91 15.05 -3.10
N GLY A 7 0.72 14.47 -3.01
CA GLY A 7 0.47 13.04 -3.25
C GLY A 7 -0.14 12.79 -4.63
N ASN A 8 0.70 12.59 -5.65
CA ASN A 8 0.25 12.49 -7.05
C ASN A 8 0.62 11.14 -7.72
N GLY A 9 0.84 10.07 -6.94
CA GLY A 9 1.31 8.78 -7.45
C GLY A 9 0.44 8.18 -8.56
N MET A 10 -0.89 8.21 -8.39
CA MET A 10 -1.82 7.68 -9.40
C MET A 10 -1.70 8.39 -10.76
N ILE A 11 -1.70 9.73 -10.77
CA ILE A 11 -1.60 10.48 -12.03
C ILE A 11 -0.20 10.44 -12.64
N LYS A 12 0.85 10.39 -11.81
CA LYS A 12 2.23 10.13 -12.26
C LYS A 12 2.31 8.78 -12.99
N SER A 13 1.66 7.75 -12.45
CA SER A 13 1.58 6.41 -13.08
C SER A 13 0.87 6.39 -14.44
N LEU A 14 -0.03 7.34 -14.70
CA LEU A 14 -0.71 7.46 -16.00
C LEU A 14 0.11 8.27 -17.02
N LEU A 15 0.83 9.31 -16.57
CA LEU A 15 1.48 10.27 -17.45
C LEU A 15 2.95 9.95 -17.76
N GLU A 16 3.69 9.40 -16.80
CA GLU A 16 5.12 9.10 -16.98
C GLU A 16 5.41 8.12 -18.13
N PRO A 17 4.66 7.01 -18.29
CA PRO A 17 4.96 6.03 -19.35
C PRO A 17 4.83 6.59 -20.77
N VAL A 18 4.02 7.65 -20.95
CA VAL A 18 3.83 8.33 -22.24
C VAL A 18 4.70 9.59 -22.37
N GLY A 19 5.62 9.83 -21.44
CA GLY A 19 6.53 10.97 -21.44
C GLY A 19 5.87 12.31 -21.16
N LEU A 20 4.69 12.33 -20.52
CA LEU A 20 3.99 13.56 -20.17
C LEU A 20 4.35 14.01 -18.75
N PRO A 21 4.59 15.31 -18.52
CA PRO A 21 4.90 15.80 -17.18
C PRO A 21 3.67 15.65 -16.27
N CYS A 22 3.91 15.31 -15.00
CA CYS A 22 2.90 15.21 -13.95
C CYS A 22 2.37 16.61 -13.59
N SER A 23 1.49 17.15 -14.44
CA SER A 23 0.97 18.51 -14.33
C SER A 23 -0.54 18.54 -14.54
N ALA A 24 -1.20 19.56 -13.99
CA ALA A 24 -2.62 19.78 -14.18
C ALA A 24 -2.99 19.93 -15.67
N THR A 25 -2.11 20.54 -16.47
CA THR A 25 -2.31 20.72 -17.92
C THR A 25 -2.33 19.39 -18.65
N SER A 26 -1.32 18.53 -18.46
CA SER A 26 -1.26 17.20 -19.09
C SER A 26 -2.46 16.33 -18.72
N ALA A 27 -2.84 16.36 -17.44
CA ALA A 27 -3.99 15.63 -16.93
C ALA A 27 -5.31 16.14 -17.56
N THR A 28 -5.48 17.45 -17.64
CA THR A 28 -6.68 18.08 -18.23
C THR A 28 -6.81 17.75 -19.71
N ILE A 29 -5.72 17.83 -20.47
CA ILE A 29 -5.72 17.44 -21.89
C ILE A 29 -6.10 15.97 -22.05
N SER A 30 -5.60 15.08 -21.19
CA SER A 30 -5.93 13.65 -21.22
C SER A 30 -7.42 13.41 -20.96
N ILE A 31 -8.02 14.16 -20.02
CA ILE A 31 -9.46 14.12 -19.75
C ILE A 31 -10.26 14.60 -20.97
N ILE A 32 -9.88 15.73 -21.58
CA ILE A 32 -10.57 16.28 -22.76
C ILE A 32 -10.53 15.30 -23.95
N ARG A 33 -9.43 14.56 -24.11
CA ARG A 33 -9.31 13.53 -25.15
C ARG A 33 -10.28 12.35 -24.96
N GLY A 34 -10.80 12.15 -23.74
CA GLY A 34 -11.84 11.16 -23.46
C GLY A 34 -11.41 9.70 -23.51
N ARG A 35 -10.11 9.40 -23.64
CA ARG A 35 -9.59 8.03 -23.56
C ARG A 35 -9.63 7.55 -22.13
N THR A 36 -9.87 6.25 -21.96
CA THR A 36 -10.06 5.65 -20.64
C THR A 36 -9.24 4.38 -20.49
N ARG A 37 -8.89 4.08 -19.25
CA ARG A 37 -8.15 2.88 -18.84
C ARG A 37 -8.83 2.27 -17.62
N SER A 38 -8.99 0.96 -17.62
CA SER A 38 -9.48 0.21 -16.46
C SER A 38 -8.43 0.22 -15.34
N LEU A 39 -8.90 0.15 -14.09
CA LEU A 39 -8.08 0.14 -12.89
C LEU A 39 -8.62 -0.89 -11.91
N ASP A 40 -7.71 -1.65 -11.32
CA ASP A 40 -8.00 -2.58 -10.23
C ASP A 40 -8.41 -1.81 -8.97
N VAL A 41 -9.28 -2.40 -8.15
CA VAL A 41 -9.66 -1.81 -6.86
C VAL A 41 -9.38 -2.81 -5.76
N ALA A 42 -8.55 -2.41 -4.80
CA ALA A 42 -8.29 -3.20 -3.61
C ALA A 42 -9.44 -3.00 -2.60
N THR A 43 -10.10 -4.08 -2.22
CA THR A 43 -11.09 -4.09 -1.15
C THR A 43 -10.41 -4.53 0.14
N ILE A 44 -10.34 -3.61 1.10
CA ILE A 44 -9.82 -3.84 2.46
C ILE A 44 -11.00 -4.05 3.39
N SER A 45 -11.08 -5.22 4.01
CA SER A 45 -12.19 -5.64 4.86
C SER A 45 -11.74 -5.94 6.29
N GLN A 46 -12.52 -5.47 7.26
CA GLN A 46 -12.40 -5.80 8.68
C GLN A 46 -13.79 -5.94 9.30
N GLY A 47 -14.20 -7.17 9.59
CA GLY A 47 -15.57 -7.47 10.03
C GLY A 47 -16.59 -7.00 8.98
N THR A 48 -17.48 -6.08 9.37
CA THR A 48 -18.48 -5.48 8.46
C THR A 48 -17.99 -4.23 7.73
N THR A 49 -16.83 -3.70 8.11
CA THR A 49 -16.29 -2.45 7.55
C THR A 49 -15.47 -2.77 6.31
N LYS A 50 -15.74 -2.05 5.21
CA LYS A 50 -15.00 -2.14 3.96
C LYS A 50 -14.44 -0.77 3.58
N PHE A 51 -13.22 -0.75 3.07
CA PHE A 51 -12.56 0.41 2.47
C PHE A 51 -12.03 0.02 1.09
N PHE A 52 -12.20 0.89 0.11
CA PHE A 52 -11.75 0.64 -1.25
C PHE A 52 -10.55 1.53 -1.53
N SER A 53 -9.44 0.91 -1.90
CA SER A 53 -8.18 1.56 -2.24
C SER A 53 -7.88 1.40 -3.72
N VAL A 54 -7.37 2.47 -4.32
CA VAL A 54 -7.01 2.49 -5.74
C VAL A 54 -5.51 2.65 -5.97
N LEU A 55 -4.76 3.08 -4.95
CA LEU A 55 -3.33 3.40 -5.06
C LEU A 55 -2.46 2.41 -4.30
N MET A 56 -2.55 2.42 -2.96
CA MET A 56 -1.65 1.65 -2.10
C MET A 56 -2.19 1.41 -0.69
N LEU A 57 -1.57 0.44 0.00
CA LEU A 57 -1.60 0.30 1.46
C LEU A 57 -0.17 0.23 2.00
N ALA A 58 0.09 0.91 3.12
CA ALA A 58 1.38 0.89 3.80
C ALA A 58 1.22 0.55 5.28
N TRP A 59 2.20 -0.21 5.79
CA TRP A 59 2.38 -0.49 7.21
C TRP A 59 3.87 -0.47 7.59
N GLY A 60 4.17 0.02 8.79
CA GLY A 60 5.53 0.18 9.30
C GLY A 60 6.14 1.54 8.95
N LEU A 61 7.41 1.55 8.55
CA LEU A 61 8.22 2.77 8.31
C LEU A 61 7.50 3.83 7.48
N VAL A 62 6.68 3.41 6.52
CA VAL A 62 6.19 4.33 5.49
C VAL A 62 4.84 4.88 5.83
N ALA A 63 3.97 4.08 6.45
CA ALA A 63 2.82 4.63 7.14
C ALA A 63 3.24 5.63 8.23
N ASP A 64 4.34 5.37 8.95
CA ASP A 64 4.91 6.35 9.88
C ASP A 64 5.34 7.64 9.17
N ILE A 65 5.97 7.53 7.99
CA ILE A 65 6.41 8.69 7.21
C ILE A 65 5.21 9.46 6.66
N ASP A 66 4.28 8.78 6.00
CA ASP A 66 3.13 9.41 5.33
C ASP A 66 2.30 10.20 6.32
N ILE A 67 2.02 9.60 7.48
CA ILE A 67 1.09 10.15 8.48
C ILE A 67 1.79 11.09 9.47
N GLU A 68 2.95 10.74 10.03
CA GLU A 68 3.59 11.59 11.04
C GLU A 68 4.26 12.83 10.42
N SER A 69 4.56 12.82 9.11
CA SER A 69 5.10 13.99 8.40
C SER A 69 4.05 15.04 8.04
N GLU A 70 2.74 14.75 8.21
CA GLU A 70 1.65 15.70 7.96
C GLU A 70 1.76 16.99 8.80
N LYS A 71 2.43 16.94 9.96
CA LYS A 71 2.76 18.16 10.74
C LYS A 71 3.66 19.15 9.99
N PHE A 72 4.29 18.71 8.91
CA PHE A 72 5.14 19.50 8.03
C PHE A 72 4.54 19.70 6.63
N ARG A 73 3.21 19.67 6.49
CA ARG A 73 2.52 19.85 5.20
C ARG A 73 2.92 21.14 4.46
N TRP A 74 3.37 22.17 5.18
CA TRP A 74 3.89 23.41 4.62
C TRP A 74 5.16 23.23 3.77
N MET A 75 5.92 22.13 3.94
CA MET A 75 7.10 21.80 3.15
C MET A 75 6.77 21.11 1.81
N GLY A 76 5.49 20.88 1.51
CA GLY A 76 5.09 20.14 0.31
C GLY A 76 5.61 18.70 0.33
N SER A 77 6.19 18.24 -0.79
CA SER A 77 6.73 16.88 -0.94
C SER A 77 8.00 16.63 -0.12
N ALA A 78 8.80 17.67 0.15
CA ALA A 78 10.05 17.53 0.90
C ALA A 78 9.86 16.99 2.34
N ARG A 79 8.63 17.06 2.88
CA ARG A 79 8.30 16.48 4.19
C ARG A 79 8.58 14.98 4.26
N PHE A 80 8.40 14.25 3.16
CA PHE A 80 8.60 12.80 3.12
C PHE A 80 10.08 12.47 3.24
N ASP A 81 10.94 13.19 2.52
CA ASP A 81 12.40 12.98 2.54
C ASP A 81 13.00 13.34 3.91
N ILE A 82 12.64 14.50 4.45
CA ILE A 82 13.14 14.98 5.75
C ILE A 82 12.68 14.04 6.87
N TYR A 83 11.41 13.65 6.87
CA TYR A 83 10.89 12.77 7.89
C TYR A 83 11.39 11.33 7.73
N GLY A 84 11.55 10.86 6.49
CA GLY A 84 12.16 9.58 6.17
C GLY A 84 13.58 9.49 6.72
N LEU A 85 14.42 10.50 6.49
CA LEU A 85 15.76 10.57 7.06
C LEU A 85 15.73 10.51 8.60
N GLN A 86 14.85 11.28 9.23
CA GLN A 86 14.67 11.23 10.69
C GLN A 86 14.26 9.83 11.16
N ARG A 87 13.33 9.16 10.47
CA ARG A 87 12.88 7.81 10.80
C ARG A 87 13.96 6.75 10.57
N ILE A 88 14.84 6.91 9.58
CA ILE A 88 15.97 5.97 9.41
C ILE A 88 16.97 6.08 10.56
N ILE A 89 17.25 7.30 11.02
CA ILE A 89 18.12 7.51 12.19
C ILE A 89 17.50 6.85 13.43
N CYS A 90 16.18 7.02 13.63
CA CYS A 90 15.41 6.42 14.72
C CYS A 90 14.50 5.29 14.20
N LEU A 91 15.10 4.29 13.56
CA LEU A 91 14.39 3.20 12.89
C LEU A 91 13.58 2.36 13.88
N ARG A 92 12.32 2.11 13.52
CA ARG A 92 11.41 1.23 14.24
C ARG A 92 11.28 -0.08 13.46
N GLN A 93 11.06 -1.16 14.20
CA GLN A 93 10.70 -2.45 13.65
C GLN A 93 9.40 -2.91 14.30
N TYR A 94 8.62 -3.70 13.57
CA TYR A 94 7.29 -4.11 13.95
C TYR A 94 7.20 -5.64 13.96
N HIS A 95 6.68 -6.19 15.06
CA HIS A 95 6.15 -7.55 15.04
C HIS A 95 4.91 -7.59 14.14
N GLY A 96 4.68 -8.75 13.54
CA GLY A 96 3.48 -8.98 12.76
C GLY A 96 3.60 -10.22 11.91
N ARG A 97 2.54 -10.50 11.18
CA ARG A 97 2.43 -11.63 10.29
C ARG A 97 1.67 -11.19 9.06
N ILE A 98 2.17 -11.58 7.90
CA ILE A 98 1.50 -11.34 6.64
C ILE A 98 1.21 -12.69 5.99
N LEU A 99 -0.01 -12.85 5.48
CA LEU A 99 -0.37 -13.97 4.63
C LEU A 99 -0.73 -13.44 3.26
N PHE A 100 -0.41 -14.20 2.22
CA PHE A 100 -0.72 -13.80 0.85
C PHE A 100 -0.92 -14.99 -0.06
N VAL A 101 -1.62 -14.75 -1.16
CA VAL A 101 -1.71 -15.69 -2.28
C VAL A 101 -0.83 -15.16 -3.39
N PRO A 102 0.30 -15.81 -3.71
CA PRO A 102 1.23 -15.33 -4.72
C PRO A 102 0.58 -15.39 -6.12
N ALA A 103 0.96 -14.44 -6.98
CA ALA A 103 0.69 -14.52 -8.41
C ALA A 103 1.55 -15.63 -9.06
N PRO A 104 1.16 -16.13 -10.25
CA PRO A 104 1.97 -17.10 -10.98
C PRO A 104 3.41 -16.63 -11.16
N GLY A 105 4.38 -17.46 -10.76
CA GLY A 105 5.81 -17.16 -10.79
C GLY A 105 6.41 -16.65 -9.47
N PHE A 106 5.58 -16.35 -8.46
CA PHE A 106 6.02 -15.87 -7.14
C PHE A 106 5.80 -16.90 -6.01
N GLU A 107 5.54 -18.15 -6.34
CA GLU A 107 5.18 -19.21 -5.38
C GLU A 107 6.34 -19.64 -4.47
N SER A 108 7.57 -19.28 -4.84
CA SER A 108 8.80 -19.53 -4.08
C SER A 108 8.92 -18.64 -2.83
N TYR A 109 8.15 -17.56 -2.75
CA TYR A 109 8.17 -16.65 -1.61
C TYR A 109 7.27 -17.14 -0.47
N GLY A 110 7.79 -17.00 0.76
CA GLY A 110 7.06 -17.35 1.98
C GLY A 110 6.95 -18.86 2.22
N GLN A 111 6.46 -19.22 3.41
CA GLN A 111 6.20 -20.61 3.77
C GLN A 111 4.73 -20.95 3.52
N ARG A 112 4.41 -22.20 3.16
CA ARG A 112 3.00 -22.63 3.02
C ARG A 112 2.25 -22.44 4.34
N ALA A 113 1.06 -21.86 4.27
CA ALA A 113 0.20 -21.68 5.43
C ALA A 113 -1.26 -21.95 5.08
N SER A 114 -2.07 -22.26 6.08
CA SER A 114 -3.52 -22.24 5.97
C SER A 114 -4.02 -20.90 6.52
N CYS A 115 -4.84 -20.19 5.74
CA CYS A 115 -5.51 -18.97 6.21
C CYS A 115 -6.95 -19.29 6.60
N SER A 116 -7.31 -19.06 7.87
CA SER A 116 -8.70 -19.01 8.31
C SER A 116 -9.25 -17.61 8.03
N ILE A 117 -10.18 -17.57 7.09
CA ILE A 117 -10.79 -16.34 6.60
C ILE A 117 -12.06 -16.10 7.38
N ASP A 118 -12.21 -14.86 7.86
CA ASP A 118 -13.40 -14.47 8.59
C ASP A 118 -14.56 -14.46 7.59
N LYS A 119 -15.55 -15.32 7.82
CA LYS A 119 -16.74 -15.38 6.96
C LYS A 119 -17.48 -14.06 7.08
N GLU A 120 -17.80 -13.44 5.96
CA GLU A 120 -18.69 -12.28 5.97
C GLU A 120 -20.01 -12.68 6.66
N PRO A 121 -20.49 -11.90 7.64
CA PRO A 121 -21.82 -12.14 8.17
C PRO A 121 -22.82 -11.96 7.03
N SER A 122 -23.52 -13.03 6.66
CA SER A 122 -24.67 -13.01 5.76
C SER A 122 -25.83 -12.31 6.47
N GLY A 123 -25.76 -10.98 6.58
CA GLY A 123 -26.71 -10.13 7.30
C GLY A 123 -27.42 -9.19 6.33
N SER A 124 -28.74 -9.32 6.30
CA SER A 124 -29.71 -8.63 5.47
C SER A 124 -29.74 -7.10 5.67
N ASP A 125 -29.25 -6.36 4.68
CA ASP A 125 -30.00 -5.27 4.01
C ASP A 125 -29.27 -4.96 2.70
N LYS A 126 -29.89 -5.26 1.55
CA LYS A 126 -29.27 -5.02 0.24
C LYS A 126 -29.30 -3.52 -0.10
N THR A 127 -28.46 -2.75 0.57
CA THR A 127 -28.10 -1.42 0.08
C THR A 127 -27.38 -1.62 -1.27
N LEU A 128 -27.74 -0.84 -2.30
CA LEU A 128 -27.22 -0.91 -3.68
C LEU A 128 -25.71 -0.59 -3.82
N VAL A 129 -24.94 -0.71 -2.74
CA VAL A 129 -23.52 -0.36 -2.66
C VAL A 129 -22.68 -1.59 -2.98
N TYR A 130 -21.67 -1.39 -3.82
CA TYR A 130 -20.67 -2.38 -4.18
C TYR A 130 -20.05 -3.06 -2.94
N GLN A 131 -19.99 -4.39 -2.94
CA GLN A 131 -19.58 -5.18 -1.78
C GLN A 131 -18.15 -5.74 -1.88
N GLY A 132 -17.41 -5.47 -2.95
CA GLY A 132 -16.15 -6.17 -3.22
C GLY A 132 -16.36 -7.52 -3.90
N PRO A 133 -15.28 -8.29 -4.11
CA PRO A 133 -15.34 -9.54 -4.84
C PRO A 133 -15.93 -10.66 -3.97
N ASP A 134 -16.82 -11.48 -4.54
CA ASP A 134 -17.21 -12.80 -4.02
C ASP A 134 -16.04 -13.80 -4.19
N SER A 135 -14.89 -13.47 -3.61
CA SER A 135 -13.68 -14.26 -3.78
C SER A 135 -13.69 -15.39 -2.76
N LYS A 136 -13.93 -16.62 -3.24
CA LYS A 136 -13.79 -17.85 -2.45
C LYS A 136 -12.31 -18.09 -2.15
N LEU A 137 -11.77 -17.41 -1.15
CA LEU A 137 -10.37 -17.52 -0.74
C LEU A 137 -10.07 -18.83 0.05
N GLU A 138 -11.09 -19.62 0.39
CA GLU A 138 -11.01 -20.79 1.29
C GLU A 138 -10.17 -21.97 0.77
N ASN A 139 -9.70 -21.96 -0.49
CA ASN A 139 -8.86 -23.05 -1.07
C ASN A 139 -7.64 -22.54 -1.86
N LEU A 140 -7.14 -21.35 -1.55
CA LEU A 140 -5.97 -20.79 -2.24
C LEU A 140 -4.66 -21.24 -1.60
N ASP A 141 -3.57 -21.21 -2.38
CA ASP A 141 -2.23 -21.61 -1.94
C ASP A 141 -1.57 -20.50 -1.10
N TRP A 142 -2.10 -20.30 0.12
CA TRP A 142 -1.65 -19.26 1.03
C TRP A 142 -0.18 -19.47 1.44
N ARG A 143 0.55 -18.36 1.45
CA ARG A 143 1.92 -18.23 1.93
C ARG A 143 1.96 -17.30 3.11
N GLU A 144 2.97 -17.46 3.96
CA GLU A 144 3.16 -16.68 5.17
C GLU A 144 4.59 -16.14 5.26
N MET A 145 4.68 -14.90 5.75
CA MET A 145 5.91 -14.33 6.26
C MET A 145 5.67 -13.72 7.65
N LYS A 146 6.55 -14.03 8.60
CA LYS A 146 6.56 -13.43 9.94
C LYS A 146 7.62 -12.35 10.05
N GLY A 147 7.35 -11.37 10.91
CA GLY A 147 8.28 -10.30 11.23
C GLY A 147 9.54 -10.76 11.98
N PRO A 148 10.41 -9.83 12.37
CA PRO A 148 10.19 -8.39 12.37
C PRO A 148 10.14 -7.78 10.96
N PHE A 149 9.34 -6.73 10.80
CA PHE A 149 9.23 -5.93 9.59
C PHE A 149 9.69 -4.50 9.84
N VAL A 150 10.44 -3.93 8.92
CA VAL A 150 10.65 -2.49 8.83
C VAL A 150 9.48 -1.84 8.08
N SER A 151 9.07 -2.43 6.96
CA SER A 151 8.00 -1.88 6.12
C SER A 151 7.31 -2.97 5.29
N VAL A 152 6.02 -2.79 5.07
CA VAL A 152 5.20 -3.61 4.15
C VAL A 152 4.34 -2.68 3.31
N TRP A 153 4.47 -2.74 1.99
CA TRP A 153 3.67 -1.97 1.04
C TRP A 153 2.92 -2.88 0.09
N LEU A 154 1.70 -2.50 -0.24
CA LEU A 154 0.93 -3.04 -1.35
C LEU A 154 0.64 -1.91 -2.32
N HIS A 155 0.95 -2.13 -3.60
CA HIS A 155 0.74 -1.15 -4.65
C HIS A 155 -0.14 -1.70 -5.75
N ASN A 156 -1.10 -0.88 -6.18
CA ASN A 156 -1.96 -1.16 -7.32
C ASN A 156 -1.40 -0.55 -8.62
N VAL A 157 -0.58 0.49 -8.50
CA VAL A 157 0.05 1.20 -9.61
C VAL A 157 1.51 1.54 -9.29
N PRO A 158 2.36 1.83 -10.30
CA PRO A 158 3.79 1.92 -10.07
C PRO A 158 4.28 3.01 -9.12
N TRP A 159 3.70 4.21 -9.21
CA TRP A 159 4.14 5.36 -8.42
C TRP A 159 3.24 5.57 -7.20
N GLY A 160 3.82 5.65 -6.01
CA GLY A 160 3.13 6.05 -4.77
C GLY A 160 3.06 7.58 -4.61
N ALA A 161 4.08 8.28 -5.12
CA ALA A 161 4.16 9.74 -5.14
C ALA A 161 4.98 10.18 -6.36
N GLU A 162 5.15 11.49 -6.56
CA GLU A 162 5.84 12.04 -7.75
C GLU A 162 7.30 11.58 -7.89
N ASN A 163 7.98 11.33 -6.76
CA ASN A 163 9.38 10.89 -6.69
C ASN A 163 9.53 9.46 -6.14
N THR A 164 8.46 8.67 -6.15
CA THR A 164 8.44 7.34 -5.51
C THR A 164 7.86 6.31 -6.47
N LEU A 165 8.71 5.78 -7.34
CA LEU A 165 8.43 4.61 -8.19
C LEU A 165 8.50 3.35 -7.31
N ALA A 166 7.54 3.22 -6.40
CA ALA A 166 7.50 2.20 -5.37
C ALA A 166 7.44 0.78 -5.94
N ALA A 167 6.65 0.59 -7.00
CA ALA A 167 6.34 -0.71 -7.60
C ALA A 167 6.57 -0.71 -9.12
N PRO A 168 7.83 -0.76 -9.59
CA PRO A 168 8.17 -0.56 -11.00
C PRO A 168 7.48 -1.53 -11.97
N ASP A 169 7.12 -2.74 -11.52
CA ASP A 169 6.49 -3.78 -12.35
C ASP A 169 4.95 -3.85 -12.19
N ALA A 170 4.36 -2.95 -11.40
CA ALA A 170 2.91 -2.89 -11.21
C ALA A 170 2.20 -2.56 -12.53
N LYS A 171 1.05 -3.20 -12.77
CA LYS A 171 0.29 -3.01 -14.01
C LYS A 171 -1.14 -2.67 -13.67
N PHE A 172 -1.71 -1.78 -14.46
CA PHE A 172 -3.13 -1.49 -14.40
C PHE A 172 -3.93 -2.71 -14.84
N SER A 173 -4.96 -3.07 -14.09
CA SER A 173 -5.94 -4.08 -14.49
C SER A 173 -5.38 -5.49 -14.67
N ASP A 174 -4.32 -5.87 -13.95
CA ASP A 174 -3.78 -7.23 -14.01
C ASP A 174 -4.38 -8.16 -12.93
N GLY A 175 -5.17 -7.61 -12.00
CA GLY A 175 -5.85 -8.35 -10.94
C GLY A 175 -4.94 -8.74 -9.78
N PHE A 176 -3.77 -8.12 -9.66
CA PHE A 176 -2.81 -8.34 -8.59
C PHE A 176 -2.39 -7.02 -7.91
N LEU A 177 -1.83 -7.15 -6.71
CA LEU A 177 -1.09 -6.07 -6.05
C LEU A 177 0.38 -6.43 -6.00
N ASP A 178 1.23 -5.42 -6.14
CA ASP A 178 2.67 -5.54 -5.97
C ASP A 178 3.00 -5.32 -4.50
N LEU A 179 3.51 -6.37 -3.85
CA LEU A 179 3.89 -6.44 -2.45
C LEU A 179 5.39 -6.20 -2.31
N ILE A 180 5.75 -5.17 -1.55
CA ILE A 180 7.13 -4.85 -1.18
C ILE A 180 7.29 -5.06 0.33
N VAL A 181 8.19 -5.98 0.70
CA VAL A 181 8.44 -6.32 2.11
C VAL A 181 9.90 -6.04 2.45
N MET A 182 10.10 -5.31 3.55
CA MET A 182 11.39 -5.03 4.14
C MET A 182 11.42 -5.55 5.57
N LYS A 183 12.35 -6.48 5.87
CA LYS A 183 12.56 -7.05 7.21
C LYS A 183 13.75 -6.40 7.89
N ASP A 184 14.90 -7.07 7.93
CA ASP A 184 16.12 -6.53 8.49
C ASP A 184 16.90 -5.78 7.43
N CYS A 185 17.09 -4.48 7.64
CA CYS A 185 17.83 -3.62 6.74
C CYS A 185 18.74 -2.67 7.55
N PRO A 186 20.07 -2.72 7.35
CA PRO A 186 20.98 -1.76 7.97
C PRO A 186 20.61 -0.32 7.58
N LYS A 187 20.73 0.63 8.53
CA LYS A 187 20.34 2.04 8.29
C LYS A 187 21.02 2.66 7.06
N LEU A 188 22.31 2.37 6.83
CA LEU A 188 23.03 2.86 5.64
C LEU A 188 22.49 2.25 4.34
N ALA A 189 22.13 0.96 4.36
CA ALA A 189 21.47 0.33 3.22
C ALA A 189 20.10 0.97 2.99
N LEU A 190 19.33 1.22 4.04
CA LEU A 190 18.02 1.88 3.97
C LEU A 190 18.11 3.30 3.40
N LEU A 191 19.13 4.08 3.78
CA LEU A 191 19.42 5.39 3.16
C LEU A 191 19.70 5.24 1.65
N SER A 192 20.51 4.25 1.26
CA SER A 192 20.75 3.96 -0.15
C SER A 192 19.51 3.50 -0.90
N LEU A 193 18.55 2.85 -0.23
CA LEU A 193 17.28 2.47 -0.86
C LEU A 193 16.36 3.66 -1.06
N MET A 194 16.32 4.60 -0.11
CA MET A 194 15.56 5.85 -0.29
C MET A 194 16.00 6.62 -1.54
N THR A 195 17.31 6.69 -1.82
CA THR A 195 17.81 7.38 -3.01
C THR A 195 17.47 6.67 -4.33
N LYS A 196 17.11 5.38 -4.26
CA LYS A 196 16.74 4.53 -5.41
C LYS A 196 15.22 4.41 -5.62
N LEU A 197 14.41 5.09 -4.79
CA LEU A 197 12.95 5.06 -4.95
C LEU A 197 12.49 5.81 -6.21
N SER A 198 13.24 6.81 -6.68
CA SER A 198 12.86 7.61 -7.85
C SER A 198 13.04 6.87 -9.17
N ASP A 199 14.01 5.94 -9.25
CA ASP A 199 14.27 5.10 -10.43
C ASP A 199 13.75 3.67 -10.28
N GLY A 200 13.18 3.33 -9.12
CA GLY A 200 12.59 2.02 -8.84
C GLY A 200 13.61 0.90 -8.60
N THR A 201 14.93 1.18 -8.60
CA THR A 201 15.96 0.15 -8.46
C THR A 201 16.12 -0.36 -7.02
N HIS A 202 15.41 0.22 -6.04
CA HIS A 202 15.36 -0.25 -4.65
C HIS A 202 14.87 -1.69 -4.55
N VAL A 203 14.00 -2.15 -5.45
CA VAL A 203 13.45 -3.52 -5.45
C VAL A 203 14.49 -4.60 -5.80
N GLN A 204 15.62 -4.22 -6.39
CA GLN A 204 16.72 -5.13 -6.73
C GLN A 204 17.65 -5.41 -5.54
N SER A 205 17.45 -4.71 -4.42
CA SER A 205 18.23 -4.87 -3.20
C SER A 205 17.94 -6.20 -2.51
N PRO A 206 18.94 -6.87 -1.92
CA PRO A 206 18.69 -8.07 -1.11
C PRO A 206 17.85 -7.80 0.15
N TYR A 207 17.69 -6.53 0.54
CA TYR A 207 16.89 -6.12 1.70
C TYR A 207 15.41 -5.87 1.37
N ALA A 208 15.02 -5.92 0.08
CA ALA A 208 13.65 -5.75 -0.37
C ALA A 208 13.18 -7.03 -1.06
N SER A 209 12.07 -7.60 -0.58
CA SER A 209 11.35 -8.65 -1.31
C SER A 209 10.25 -8.01 -2.13
N TYR A 210 10.23 -8.29 -3.43
CA TYR A 210 9.25 -7.78 -4.37
C TYR A 210 8.49 -8.96 -4.99
N LEU A 211 7.16 -8.97 -4.86
CA LEU A 211 6.33 -10.03 -5.41
C LEU A 211 4.93 -9.55 -5.77
N LYS A 212 4.28 -10.23 -6.71
CA LYS A 212 2.86 -9.99 -6.99
C LYS A 212 1.97 -10.93 -6.18
N VAL A 213 0.86 -10.40 -5.68
CA VAL A 213 -0.11 -11.14 -4.84
C VAL A 213 -1.54 -10.88 -5.28
N LYS A 214 -2.39 -11.90 -5.19
CA LYS A 214 -3.81 -11.82 -5.54
C LYS A 214 -4.70 -11.46 -4.36
N ALA A 215 -4.30 -11.91 -3.18
CA ALA A 215 -4.97 -11.66 -1.91
C ALA A 215 -3.92 -11.52 -0.83
N PHE A 216 -4.23 -10.73 0.20
CA PHE A 216 -3.30 -10.41 1.27
C PHE A 216 -4.03 -10.28 2.60
N VAL A 217 -3.38 -10.68 3.69
CA VAL A 217 -3.86 -10.50 5.06
C VAL A 217 -2.72 -9.91 5.87
N LEU A 218 -2.99 -8.80 6.53
CA LEU A 218 -2.08 -8.17 7.47
C LEU A 218 -2.56 -8.45 8.89
N GLU A 219 -1.72 -9.08 9.70
CA GLU A 219 -1.87 -9.18 11.15
C GLU A 219 -0.81 -8.28 11.79
N PRO A 220 -1.13 -6.99 12.06
CA PRO A 220 -0.18 -6.02 12.54
C PRO A 220 0.13 -6.25 14.03
N GLY A 221 1.38 -6.10 14.44
CA GLY A 221 1.80 -6.23 15.83
C GLY A 221 2.39 -4.94 16.41
N ALA A 222 2.88 -5.07 17.65
CA ALA A 222 3.55 -4.00 18.38
C ALA A 222 4.98 -3.75 17.86
N ARG A 223 5.57 -2.63 18.27
CA ARG A 223 6.97 -2.31 18.00
C ARG A 223 7.91 -3.23 18.77
N ILE A 224 9.07 -3.53 18.19
CA ILE A 224 10.09 -4.39 18.79
C ILE A 224 10.73 -3.73 20.02
N ASP A 225 11.06 -2.45 19.90
CA ASP A 225 11.73 -1.65 20.93
C ASP A 225 10.79 -1.18 22.04
N GLU A 226 9.50 -1.00 21.72
CA GLU A 226 8.47 -0.49 22.62
C GLU A 226 7.20 -1.36 22.53
N PRO A 227 7.12 -2.51 23.25
CA PRO A 227 6.01 -3.47 23.13
C PRO A 227 4.63 -2.93 23.51
N ASP A 228 4.59 -1.81 24.23
CA ASP A 228 3.36 -1.10 24.61
C ASP A 228 2.88 -0.11 23.52
N LYS A 229 3.65 0.04 22.43
CA LYS A 229 3.30 0.90 21.30
C LYS A 229 3.13 0.08 20.03
N GLU A 230 2.13 0.48 19.25
CA GLU A 230 1.80 -0.12 17.97
C GLU A 230 2.09 0.87 16.81
N GLY A 231 1.76 0.46 15.60
CA GLY A 231 1.98 1.22 14.38
C GLY A 231 0.75 1.97 13.88
N ILE A 232 0.85 2.38 12.62
CA ILE A 232 -0.22 3.00 11.83
C ILE A 232 -0.38 2.17 10.56
N ILE A 233 -1.62 2.03 10.10
CA ILE A 233 -1.92 1.47 8.78
C ILE A 233 -2.50 2.61 7.95
N ASP A 234 -1.90 2.83 6.80
CA ASP A 234 -2.26 3.85 5.82
C ASP A 234 -2.79 3.15 4.57
N SER A 235 -3.85 3.70 3.97
CA SER A 235 -4.21 3.41 2.60
C SER A 235 -4.48 4.69 1.80
N ASP A 236 -3.92 4.76 0.60
CA ASP A 236 -4.01 5.90 -0.33
C ASP A 236 -3.56 7.26 0.26
N GLY A 237 -2.70 7.24 1.29
CA GLY A 237 -2.22 8.43 2.00
C GLY A 237 -3.12 8.89 3.16
N GLU A 238 -4.12 8.07 3.52
CA GLU A 238 -5.10 8.34 4.57
C GLU A 238 -5.03 7.27 5.67
N VAL A 239 -5.29 7.68 6.91
CA VAL A 239 -5.17 6.76 8.04
C VAL A 239 -6.34 5.79 8.11
N LEU A 240 -6.03 4.51 7.92
CA LEU A 240 -7.00 3.43 8.04
C LEU A 240 -7.15 2.96 9.50
N ALA A 241 -6.03 2.72 10.18
CA ALA A 241 -6.00 2.25 11.56
C ALA A 241 -4.84 2.86 12.37
N ARG A 242 -5.07 3.10 13.67
CA ARG A 242 -4.06 3.54 14.63
C ARG A 242 -3.98 2.57 15.79
N GLY A 243 -2.78 2.10 16.09
CA GLY A 243 -2.55 1.26 17.25
C GLY A 243 -2.41 2.05 18.55
N ARG A 244 -2.33 1.33 19.67
CA ARG A 244 -2.11 1.90 21.01
C ARG A 244 -0.83 2.73 21.05
N LYS A 245 -0.93 3.92 21.67
CA LYS A 245 0.17 4.88 21.85
C LYS A 245 0.89 5.27 20.55
N SER A 246 0.25 5.04 19.40
CA SER A 246 0.72 5.53 18.10
C SER A 246 0.45 7.03 17.94
N TYR A 247 0.99 7.64 16.89
CA TYR A 247 0.79 9.07 16.63
C TYR A 247 -0.69 9.43 16.50
N LYS A 248 -1.14 10.37 17.34
CA LYS A 248 -2.55 10.81 17.41
C LYS A 248 -3.54 9.64 17.59
N CYS A 249 -3.19 8.64 18.40
CA CYS A 249 -4.01 7.44 18.62
C CYS A 249 -5.43 7.72 19.13
N ASP A 250 -5.65 8.85 19.81
CA ASP A 250 -6.98 9.25 20.31
C ASP A 250 -7.91 9.77 19.20
N GLN A 251 -7.39 10.01 18.00
CA GLN A 251 -8.21 10.40 16.86
C GLN A 251 -8.91 9.19 16.27
N LYS A 252 -10.18 9.37 15.90
CA LYS A 252 -10.99 8.34 15.27
C LYS A 252 -10.29 7.81 14.02
N ALA A 253 -10.12 6.48 13.96
CA ALA A 253 -9.71 5.75 12.76
C ALA A 253 -10.92 5.00 12.18
N LEU A 254 -10.85 4.64 10.90
CA LEU A 254 -11.93 3.92 10.24
C LEU A 254 -11.99 2.45 10.70
N MET A 255 -10.82 1.86 10.93
CA MET A 255 -10.62 0.46 11.30
C MET A 255 -9.78 0.35 12.58
N SER A 256 -9.86 -0.80 13.26
CA SER A 256 -8.99 -1.12 14.38
C SER A 256 -7.62 -1.57 13.88
N TYR A 257 -6.58 -1.33 14.68
CA TYR A 257 -5.24 -1.87 14.42
C TYR A 257 -5.21 -3.36 14.79
N ASP A 258 -5.76 -4.17 13.90
CA ASP A 258 -5.93 -5.62 14.03
C ASP A 258 -5.91 -6.24 12.62
N LYS A 259 -6.15 -7.54 12.52
CA LYS A 259 -6.21 -8.30 11.26
C LYS A 259 -7.05 -7.55 10.22
N LEU A 260 -6.44 -7.35 9.04
CA LEU A 260 -7.07 -6.81 7.84
C LEU A 260 -6.94 -7.81 6.71
N GLN A 261 -8.02 -7.98 5.95
CA GLN A 261 -8.01 -8.78 4.73
C GLN A 261 -8.14 -7.87 3.52
N ILE A 262 -7.32 -8.11 2.52
CA ILE A 262 -7.23 -7.34 1.29
C ILE A 262 -7.45 -8.29 0.12
N SER A 263 -8.37 -7.93 -0.76
CA SER A 263 -8.67 -8.62 -2.02
C SER A 263 -8.68 -7.61 -3.17
N VAL A 264 -8.58 -8.09 -4.40
CA VAL A 264 -8.49 -7.24 -5.60
C VAL A 264 -9.63 -7.55 -6.55
N ASP A 265 -10.28 -6.50 -7.01
CA ASP A 265 -11.26 -6.54 -8.09
C ASP A 265 -10.66 -6.04 -9.38
N GLN A 266 -10.61 -6.93 -10.37
CA GLN A 266 -9.92 -6.63 -11.60
C GLN A 266 -10.69 -5.61 -12.45
N GLY A 267 -10.06 -4.49 -12.79
CA GLY A 267 -10.58 -3.49 -13.74
C GLY A 267 -11.90 -2.85 -13.32
N LEU A 268 -12.23 -2.83 -12.03
CA LEU A 268 -13.51 -2.32 -11.51
C LEU A 268 -13.69 -0.81 -11.75
N ALA A 269 -12.64 -0.03 -11.57
CA ALA A 269 -12.67 1.41 -11.77
C ALA A 269 -12.24 1.77 -13.21
N THR A 270 -12.67 2.94 -13.69
CA THR A 270 -12.27 3.48 -14.99
C THR A 270 -11.72 4.88 -14.79
N LEU A 271 -10.52 5.13 -15.30
CA LEU A 271 -9.83 6.43 -15.23
C LEU A 271 -9.67 7.01 -16.63
N PHE A 272 -9.76 8.35 -16.75
CA PHE A 272 -9.26 9.03 -17.93
C PHE A 272 -7.73 8.90 -18.00
N SER A 273 -7.23 8.57 -19.19
CA SER A 273 -5.83 8.25 -19.47
C SER A 273 -5.37 8.94 -20.77
N PRO A 274 -4.08 9.27 -20.94
CA PRO A 274 -3.57 9.74 -22.23
C PRO A 274 -3.68 8.69 -23.35
N GLU A 275 -3.70 7.41 -22.98
CA GLU A 275 -3.85 6.24 -23.86
C GLU A 275 -4.88 5.27 -23.32
#